data_AF-A0A7W1Q112-F1
#
_entry.id   AF-A0A7W1Q112-F1
#
_cell.length_a   1.000
_cell.length_b   1.000
_cell.length_c   1.000
_cell.angle_alpha   90.00
_cell.angle_beta   90.00
_cell.angle_gamma   90.00
#
_symmetry.space_group_name_H-M   'P 1'
#
loop_
_entity.id
_entity.type
_entity.pdbx_description
1 polymer ?
#
loop_
_entity_poly.entity_id
_entity_poly.type
_entity_poly.pdbx_seq_one_letter_code
_entity_poly.pdbx_strand_id
1 'polypeptide(L)'
;MGADKLDTIRKLLAKADGAATPEEAQTYTEKAVAMMARHGIDEALLAASLDPGAPGRDEIGTCHIPMADPYSAGKARLLAWTASALRCRAVLHESGGGRVSGVTVLGFGSDRA
;
A
#
# COMPACT_ATOMS: atom_id res chain seq x y z
N MET A 1 14.67 -12.53 10.17
CA MET A 1 14.36 -13.97 10.38
C MET A 1 12.93 -14.38 9.97
N GLY A 2 12.05 -13.46 9.56
CA GLY A 2 10.69 -13.80 9.07
C GLY A 2 10.61 -14.23 7.59
N ALA A 3 11.48 -13.68 6.73
CA ALA A 3 11.50 -14.00 5.30
C ALA A 3 11.78 -15.48 5.00
N ASP A 4 12.65 -16.12 5.78
CA ASP A 4 13.00 -17.55 5.66
C ASP A 4 11.79 -18.48 5.96
N LYS A 5 10.92 -18.05 6.87
CA LYS A 5 9.71 -18.81 7.23
C LYS A 5 8.64 -18.74 6.13
N LEU A 6 8.47 -17.59 5.48
CA LEU A 6 7.53 -17.44 4.35
C LEU A 6 7.96 -18.30 3.15
N ASP A 7 9.26 -18.33 2.86
CA ASP A 7 9.81 -19.16 1.79
C ASP A 7 9.60 -20.66 2.05
N THR A 8 9.76 -21.08 3.31
CA THR A 8 9.49 -22.45 3.75
C THR A 8 8.00 -22.83 3.62
N ILE A 9 7.09 -21.93 3.97
CA ILE A 9 5.64 -22.15 3.85
C ILE A 9 5.23 -22.23 2.37
N ARG A 10 5.75 -21.34 1.51
CA ARG A 10 5.52 -21.39 0.06
C ARG A 10 6.02 -22.70 -0.55
N LYS A 11 7.17 -23.20 -0.11
CA LYS A 11 7.70 -24.51 -0.54
C LYS A 11 6.81 -25.67 -0.09
N LEU A 12 6.19 -25.61 1.08
CA LEU A 12 5.24 -26.63 1.52
C LEU A 12 3.96 -26.64 0.68
N LEU A 13 3.42 -25.46 0.36
CA LEU A 13 2.23 -25.33 -0.49
C LEU A 13 2.50 -25.79 -1.92
N ALA A 14 3.65 -25.42 -2.50
CA ALA A 14 4.06 -25.91 -3.82
C ALA A 14 4.19 -27.44 -3.87
N LYS A 15 4.57 -28.09 -2.76
CA LYS A 15 4.58 -29.55 -2.63
C LYS A 15 3.18 -30.14 -2.52
N ALA A 16 2.23 -29.43 -1.92
CA ALA A 16 0.84 -29.86 -1.89
C ALA A 16 0.21 -29.83 -3.29
N ASP A 17 0.45 -28.76 -4.07
CA ASP A 17 -0.04 -28.64 -5.45
C ASP A 17 0.55 -29.68 -6.40
N GLY A 18 1.78 -30.14 -6.13
CA GLY A 18 2.47 -31.18 -6.90
C GLY A 18 2.30 -32.61 -6.36
N ALA A 19 1.45 -32.84 -5.37
CA ALA A 19 1.30 -34.14 -4.74
C ALA A 19 0.60 -35.16 -5.65
N ALA A 20 1.08 -36.41 -5.64
CA ALA A 20 0.53 -37.48 -6.46
C ALA A 20 -0.78 -38.06 -5.88
N THR A 21 -1.03 -37.85 -4.59
CA THR A 21 -2.21 -38.35 -3.88
C THR A 21 -2.90 -37.24 -3.08
N PRO A 22 -4.25 -37.30 -2.92
CA PRO A 22 -5.00 -36.28 -2.19
C PRO A 22 -4.67 -36.26 -0.68
N GLU A 23 -4.36 -37.41 -0.09
CA GLU A 23 -4.00 -37.52 1.33
C GLU A 23 -2.65 -36.85 1.64
N GLU A 24 -1.67 -37.00 0.73
CA GLU A 24 -0.38 -36.30 0.85
C GLU A 24 -0.56 -34.79 0.68
N ALA A 25 -1.36 -34.36 -0.30
CA ALA A 25 -1.65 -32.95 -0.52
C ALA A 25 -2.27 -32.29 0.72
N GLN A 26 -3.22 -32.99 1.35
CA GLN A 26 -3.88 -32.56 2.58
C GLN A 26 -2.87 -32.44 3.73
N THR A 27 -1.98 -33.42 3.91
CA THR A 27 -0.97 -33.42 4.97
C THR A 27 0.00 -32.24 4.84
N TYR A 28 0.46 -31.93 3.62
CA TYR A 28 1.32 -30.77 3.38
C TYR A 28 0.58 -29.45 3.61
N THR A 29 -0.69 -29.38 3.21
CA THR A 29 -1.52 -28.19 3.41
C THR A 29 -1.78 -27.92 4.90
N GLU A 30 -2.16 -28.94 5.66
CA GLU A 30 -2.39 -28.83 7.11
C GLU A 30 -1.14 -28.37 7.85
N LYS A 31 0.02 -28.92 7.47
CA LYS A 31 1.30 -28.52 8.05
C LYS A 31 1.67 -27.08 7.70
N ALA A 32 1.38 -26.64 6.47
CA ALA A 32 1.57 -25.25 6.07
C ALA A 32 0.67 -24.34 6.91
N VAL A 33 -0.63 -24.60 6.98
CA VAL A 33 -1.63 -23.82 7.73
C VAL A 33 -1.28 -23.74 9.22
N ALA A 34 -0.89 -24.85 9.85
CA ALA A 34 -0.44 -24.85 11.24
C ALA A 34 0.81 -23.97 11.45
N MET A 35 1.72 -23.94 10.46
CA MET A 35 2.90 -23.09 10.47
C MET A 35 2.52 -21.60 10.28
N MET A 36 1.52 -21.29 9.45
CA MET A 36 0.99 -19.94 9.29
C MET A 36 0.39 -19.40 10.58
N ALA A 37 -0.41 -20.23 11.26
CA ALA A 37 -1.09 -19.88 12.50
C ALA A 37 -0.10 -19.69 13.67
N ARG A 38 0.92 -20.55 13.77
CA ARG A 38 1.94 -20.47 14.83
C ARG A 38 2.93 -19.31 14.66
N HIS A 39 3.18 -18.89 13.42
CA HIS A 39 4.17 -17.87 13.13
C HIS A 39 3.59 -16.53 12.68
N GLY A 40 2.27 -16.38 12.74
CA GLY A 40 1.58 -15.12 12.48
C GLY A 40 2.08 -14.49 11.18
N ILE A 41 1.72 -15.09 10.03
CA ILE A 41 2.12 -14.56 8.72
C ILE A 41 1.79 -13.06 8.58
N ASP A 42 0.73 -12.59 9.24
CA ASP A 42 0.40 -11.17 9.35
C ASP A 42 1.53 -10.34 9.96
N GLU A 43 2.21 -10.81 11.00
CA GLU A 43 3.34 -10.12 11.63
C GLU A 43 4.59 -10.13 10.72
N ALA A 44 4.79 -11.20 9.93
CA ALA A 44 5.86 -11.27 8.94
C ALA A 44 5.59 -10.39 7.70
N LEU A 45 4.33 -10.30 7.26
CA LEU A 45 3.90 -9.36 6.22
C LEU A 45 3.95 -7.91 6.71
N LEU A 46 3.61 -7.67 7.99
CA LEU A 46 3.74 -6.35 8.62
C LEU A 46 5.22 -5.96 8.80
N ALA A 47 6.08 -6.90 9.17
CA ALA A 47 7.52 -6.68 9.22
C ALA A 47 8.13 -6.45 7.82
N ALA A 48 7.65 -7.16 6.80
CA ALA A 48 8.04 -6.92 5.41
C ALA A 48 7.50 -5.58 4.87
N SER A 49 6.33 -5.12 5.32
CA SER A 49 5.79 -3.80 4.97
C SER A 49 6.46 -2.65 5.73
N LEU A 50 7.15 -2.92 6.84
CA LEU A 50 7.97 -1.95 7.56
C LEU A 50 9.31 -1.65 6.85
N ASP A 51 9.77 -2.54 5.96
CA ASP A 51 11.00 -2.31 5.17
C ASP A 51 10.77 -1.19 4.13
N PRO A 52 11.57 -0.11 4.11
CA PRO A 52 11.47 0.95 3.12
C PRO A 52 11.89 0.42 1.74
N GLY A 53 10.93 0.10 0.87
CA GLY A 53 11.17 -0.39 -0.50
C GLY A 53 10.70 -1.81 -0.81
N ALA A 54 9.97 -2.47 0.10
CA ALA A 54 9.39 -3.78 -0.21
C ALA A 54 8.39 -3.69 -1.38
N PRO A 55 8.48 -4.57 -2.39
CA PRO A 55 7.57 -4.59 -3.53
C PRO A 55 6.14 -4.84 -3.06
N GLY A 56 5.27 -3.85 -3.21
CA GLY A 56 3.87 -3.87 -2.76
C GLY A 56 3.55 -2.92 -1.61
N ARG A 57 4.52 -2.19 -1.06
CA ARG A 57 4.26 -1.10 -0.09
C ARG A 57 3.81 0.15 -0.83
N ASP A 58 2.62 0.63 -0.50
CA ASP A 58 2.18 1.94 -0.93
C ASP A 58 2.75 3.01 0.03
N GLU A 59 3.62 3.88 -0.48
CA GLU A 59 4.32 4.86 0.33
C GLU A 59 3.47 6.11 0.57
N ILE A 60 3.39 6.56 1.82
CA ILE A 60 2.79 7.85 2.14
C ILE A 60 3.77 8.94 1.72
N GLY A 61 3.32 9.82 0.84
CA GLY A 61 4.13 10.91 0.32
C GLY A 61 3.32 12.17 0.09
N THR A 62 4.02 13.18 -0.45
CA THR A 62 3.43 14.48 -0.75
C THR A 62 3.68 14.85 -2.21
N CYS A 63 2.69 15.40 -2.88
CA CYS A 63 2.86 16.05 -4.19
C CYS A 63 2.43 17.52 -4.07
N HIS A 64 3.32 18.43 -4.47
CA HIS A 64 3.01 19.84 -4.54
C HIS A 64 2.66 20.23 -5.98
N ILE A 65 1.46 20.75 -6.19
CA ILE A 65 0.95 21.18 -7.49
C ILE A 65 0.81 22.71 -7.47
N PRO A 66 1.60 23.46 -8.25
CA PRO A 66 1.46 24.91 -8.33
C PRO A 66 0.14 25.30 -9.00
N MET A 67 -0.47 26.38 -8.53
CA MET A 67 -1.72 26.90 -9.08
C MET A 67 -1.44 28.22 -9.79
N ALA A 68 -1.78 28.28 -11.07
CA ALA A 68 -1.64 29.47 -11.89
C ALA A 68 -3.00 30.13 -12.13
N ASP A 69 -3.01 31.46 -12.12
CA ASP A 69 -4.16 32.26 -12.53
C ASP A 69 -4.37 32.21 -14.06
N PRO A 70 -5.60 32.46 -14.53
CA PRO A 70 -6.81 32.80 -13.77
C PRO A 70 -7.46 31.61 -13.04
N TYR A 71 -8.31 31.91 -12.06
CA TYR A 71 -9.08 30.95 -11.25
C TYR A 71 -8.23 29.99 -10.40
N SER A 72 -7.09 30.45 -9.90
CA SER A 72 -6.21 29.66 -9.03
C SER A 72 -6.97 29.00 -7.85
N ALA A 73 -7.86 29.75 -7.19
CA ALA A 73 -8.70 29.21 -6.11
C ALA A 73 -9.70 28.15 -6.58
N GLY A 74 -10.32 28.32 -7.76
CA GLY A 74 -11.25 27.35 -8.33
C GLY A 74 -10.56 26.04 -8.68
N LYS A 75 -9.39 26.12 -9.33
CA LYS A 75 -8.55 24.95 -9.65
C LYS A 75 -8.10 24.23 -8.38
N ALA A 76 -7.69 24.97 -7.35
CA ALA A 76 -7.31 24.42 -6.06
C ALA A 76 -8.46 23.69 -5.37
N ARG A 77 -9.68 24.24 -5.41
CA ARG A 77 -10.87 23.63 -4.83
C ARG A 77 -11.25 22.32 -5.53
N LEU A 78 -11.21 22.31 -6.87
CA LEU A 78 -11.46 21.12 -7.66
C LEU A 78 -10.46 20.01 -7.31
N LEU A 79 -9.17 20.33 -7.28
CA LEU A 79 -8.12 19.39 -6.89
C LEU A 79 -8.32 18.84 -5.48
N ALA A 80 -8.75 19.67 -4.53
CA ALA A 80 -9.04 19.22 -3.17
C ALA A 80 -10.19 18.19 -3.11
N TRP A 81 -11.23 18.36 -3.92
CA TRP A 81 -12.31 17.38 -4.03
C TRP A 81 -11.86 16.08 -4.68
N THR A 82 -11.08 16.16 -5.77
CA THR A 82 -10.50 14.98 -6.41
C THR A 82 -9.59 14.22 -5.44
N ALA A 83 -8.72 14.93 -4.72
CA ALA A 83 -7.87 14.35 -3.69
C ALA A 83 -8.70 13.64 -2.61
N SER A 84 -9.78 14.26 -2.14
CA SER A 84 -10.67 13.63 -1.16
C SER A 84 -11.34 12.35 -1.69
N ALA A 85 -11.76 12.34 -2.96
CA ALA A 85 -12.35 11.17 -3.60
C ALA A 85 -11.33 10.02 -3.74
N LEU A 86 -10.07 10.36 -3.99
CA LEU A 86 -8.94 9.42 -4.01
C LEU A 86 -8.40 9.09 -2.60
N ARG A 87 -9.14 9.39 -1.53
CA ARG A 87 -8.74 9.16 -0.13
C ARG A 87 -7.45 9.89 0.30
N CYS A 88 -7.00 10.86 -0.49
CA CYS A 88 -5.93 11.76 -0.13
C CYS A 88 -6.44 12.95 0.70
N ARG A 89 -5.51 13.75 1.21
CA ARG A 89 -5.77 15.03 1.89
C ARG A 89 -5.07 16.14 1.12
N ALA A 90 -5.69 17.31 1.01
CA ALA A 90 -5.14 18.46 0.32
C ALA A 90 -5.00 19.65 1.26
N VAL A 91 -3.87 20.34 1.19
CA VAL A 91 -3.59 21.60 1.88
C VAL A 91 -3.42 22.68 0.83
N LEU A 92 -4.20 23.76 0.94
CA LEU A 92 -4.16 24.89 0.01
C LEU A 92 -3.19 25.94 0.53
N HIS A 93 -2.29 26.41 -0.34
CA HIS A 93 -1.37 27.50 -0.05
C HIS A 93 -1.98 28.80 -0.56
N GLU A 94 -2.83 29.41 0.25
CA GLU A 94 -3.51 30.65 -0.11
C GLU A 94 -2.51 31.79 -0.33
N SER A 95 -2.77 32.56 -1.37
CA SER A 95 -2.11 33.82 -1.67
C SER A 95 -3.13 34.93 -1.50
N GLY A 96 -2.72 36.09 -0.98
CA GLY A 96 -3.62 37.22 -0.70
C GLY A 96 -4.54 37.55 -1.89
N GLY A 97 -5.73 38.08 -1.58
CA GLY A 97 -6.73 38.42 -2.59
C GLY A 97 -7.56 37.24 -3.11
N GLY A 98 -7.73 36.18 -2.31
CA GLY A 98 -8.55 35.02 -2.68
C GLY A 98 -7.93 34.13 -3.75
N ARG A 99 -6.60 34.20 -3.92
CA ARG A 99 -5.82 33.39 -4.87
C ARG A 99 -5.21 32.20 -4.12
N VAL A 100 -4.78 31.19 -4.85
CA VAL A 100 -4.06 30.05 -4.28
C VAL A 100 -2.77 29.88 -5.08
N SER A 101 -1.63 29.83 -4.41
CA SER A 101 -0.32 29.68 -5.05
C SER A 101 -0.01 28.22 -5.39
N GLY A 102 -0.56 27.28 -4.64
CA GLY A 102 -0.34 25.86 -4.83
C GLY A 102 -1.21 25.01 -3.91
N VAL A 103 -1.24 23.71 -4.18
CA VAL A 103 -1.91 22.71 -3.34
C VAL A 103 -0.93 21.57 -3.08
N THR A 104 -0.78 21.19 -1.81
CA THR A 104 -0.04 19.99 -1.43
C THR A 104 -1.02 18.87 -1.15
N VAL A 105 -0.91 17.78 -1.90
CA VAL A 105 -1.68 16.55 -1.72
C VAL A 105 -0.83 15.56 -0.94
N LEU A 106 -1.38 15.07 0.17
CA LEU A 106 -0.79 14.05 1.02
C LEU A 106 -1.62 12.77 0.90
N GLY A 107 -0.94 11.64 0.75
CA GLY A 107 -1.62 10.36 0.65
C GLY A 107 -0.67 9.24 0.22
N PHE A 108 -1.25 8.09 -0.04
CA PHE A 108 -0.54 6.97 -0.64
C PHE A 108 -0.10 7.28 -2.08
N GLY A 109 0.98 6.67 -2.52
CA GLY A 109 1.53 6.82 -3.87
C GLY A 109 0.55 6.34 -4.94
N SER A 110 -0.11 5.20 -4.74
CA SER A 110 -1.08 4.69 -5.73
C SER A 110 -2.32 5.56 -5.87
N ASP A 111 -2.71 6.25 -4.78
CA ASP A 111 -3.86 7.14 -4.78
C ASP A 111 -3.52 8.55 -5.34
N ARG A 112 -2.22 8.88 -5.54
CA ARG A 112 -1.73 10.20 -5.98
C ARG A 112 -1.18 10.24 -7.42
N ALA A 113 -0.82 9.08 -7.98
CA ALA A 113 -0.28 8.93 -9.34
C ALA A 113 -1.37 9.02 -10.41
#